data_AF-A0ABD1F9U2-F1
#
_entry.id   AF-A0ABD1F9U2-F1
#
_cell.length_a   1.000
_cell.length_b   1.000
_cell.length_c   1.000
_cell.angle_alpha   90.00
_cell.angle_beta   90.00
_cell.angle_gamma   90.00
#
_symmetry.space_group_name_H-M   'P 1'
#
loop_
_entity.id
_entity.type
_entity.pdbx_description
1 polymer ?
#
loop_
_entity_poly.entity_id
_entity_poly.type
_entity_poly.pdbx_seq_one_letter_code
_entity_poly.pdbx_strand_id
1 'polypeptide(L)'
;MADVSQENPELLPENAETIAAIRRRKLVKCAKQTFEQASELLKKRIPCAGHFFAPKRLWLKRVSTPNCDVVICFPPNTEDQFLLWLLAKLKQWSGLSIQVRHHASTQTSAFYVTAAPQILLKAAEQYHLSKALKQSKGGGLKEFFVQDYESYEGSEDADHFFTTEERQWLVLRLIEGVRSGKEDTTLIPNVTLLEGQPIVPKCLSSGIISQVFPIHESAVLERLQQIWVQDIFSKQPLGNYPILIYSKLELIEVYQTMRI
;
A
#
# COMPACT_ATOMS: atom_id res chain seq x y z
N MET A 1 -23.52 93.66 5.73
CA MET A 1 -24.48 93.14 4.74
C MET A 1 -24.67 91.67 5.08
N ALA A 2 -25.64 91.35 5.92
CA ALA A 2 -27.02 91.01 5.55
C ALA A 2 -27.13 89.55 5.07
N ASP A 3 -27.35 88.66 6.04
CA ASP A 3 -28.45 87.69 6.15
C ASP A 3 -28.87 86.87 4.92
N VAL A 4 -28.71 85.53 4.97
CA VAL A 4 -29.57 84.51 4.31
C VAL A 4 -29.42 83.15 5.02
N SER A 5 -30.49 82.73 5.71
CA SER A 5 -31.16 81.40 5.78
C SER A 5 -30.34 80.10 5.95
N GLN A 6 -30.49 79.37 7.07
CA GLN A 6 -31.44 78.25 7.27
C GLN A 6 -31.43 77.14 6.19
N GLU A 7 -30.87 75.97 6.51
CA GLU A 7 -31.61 74.70 6.73
C GLU A 7 -30.67 73.54 7.17
N ASN A 8 -31.07 72.86 8.25
CA ASN A 8 -30.66 71.52 8.68
C ASN A 8 -31.30 70.46 7.75
N PRO A 9 -31.12 69.14 7.91
CA PRO A 9 -29.98 68.31 8.36
C PRO A 9 -29.78 67.07 7.45
N GLU A 10 -28.59 66.45 7.35
CA GLU A 10 -28.49 65.06 6.85
C GLU A 10 -27.68 64.16 7.81
N LEU A 11 -28.43 63.22 8.39
CA LEU A 11 -28.03 62.15 9.30
C LEU A 11 -27.28 61.02 8.58
N LEU A 12 -26.53 60.23 9.38
CA LEU A 12 -26.08 58.82 9.21
C LEU A 12 -24.56 58.63 8.97
N PRO A 13 -23.87 57.67 9.66
CA PRO A 13 -24.28 56.26 9.63
C PRO A 13 -23.97 55.43 10.91
N GLU A 14 -24.72 55.58 12.01
CA GLU A 14 -24.68 54.57 13.10
C GLU A 14 -25.53 53.32 12.80
N ASN A 15 -26.54 53.45 11.92
CA ASN A 15 -27.49 52.37 11.60
C ASN A 15 -26.92 51.29 10.66
N ALA A 16 -25.90 51.60 9.84
CA ALA A 16 -25.36 50.67 8.86
C ALA A 16 -24.54 49.55 9.51
N GLU A 17 -23.73 49.88 10.53
CA GLU A 17 -22.91 48.90 11.26
C GLU A 17 -23.76 47.96 12.11
N THR A 18 -24.81 48.47 12.75
CA THR A 18 -25.77 47.66 13.50
C THR A 18 -26.54 46.70 12.60
N ILE A 19 -27.01 47.15 11.42
CA ILE A 19 -27.69 46.28 10.44
C ILE A 19 -26.73 45.22 9.89
N ALA A 20 -25.47 45.56 9.62
CA ALA A 20 -24.45 44.61 9.19
C ALA A 20 -24.14 43.57 10.28
N ALA A 21 -24.02 43.99 11.54
CA ALA A 21 -23.83 43.09 12.68
C ALA A 21 -25.03 42.16 12.89
N ILE A 22 -26.26 42.67 12.75
CA ILE A 22 -27.49 41.88 12.83
C ILE A 22 -27.56 40.87 11.67
N ARG A 23 -27.20 41.27 10.44
CA ARG A 23 -27.15 40.37 9.28
C ARG A 23 -26.11 39.27 9.48
N ARG A 24 -24.90 39.58 9.98
CA ARG A 24 -23.88 38.58 10.33
C ARG A 24 -24.37 37.62 11.41
N ARG A 25 -25.02 38.12 12.47
CA ARG A 25 -25.60 37.28 13.53
C ARG A 25 -26.70 36.35 12.99
N LYS A 26 -27.56 36.84 12.09
CA LYS A 26 -28.59 36.02 11.42
C LYS A 26 -27.97 34.95 10.52
N LEU A 27 -26.93 35.29 9.77
CA LEU A 27 -26.18 34.35 8.90
C LEU A 27 -25.47 33.27 9.72
N VAL A 28 -24.81 33.64 10.82
CA VAL A 28 -24.15 32.70 11.73
C VAL A 28 -25.18 31.80 12.42
N LYS A 29 -26.34 32.33 12.80
CA LYS A 29 -27.42 31.54 13.40
C LYS A 29 -28.02 30.55 12.40
N CYS A 30 -28.21 30.98 11.15
CA CYS A 30 -28.65 30.10 10.07
C CYS A 30 -27.61 28.99 9.81
N ALA A 31 -26.33 29.34 9.68
CA ALA A 31 -25.25 28.36 9.48
C ALA A 31 -25.14 27.36 10.63
N LYS A 32 -25.31 27.81 11.88
CA LYS A 32 -25.38 26.92 13.05
C LYS A 32 -26.56 25.94 12.94
N GLN A 33 -27.75 26.44 12.59
CA GLN A 33 -28.93 25.58 12.43
C GLN A 33 -28.77 24.58 11.28
N THR A 34 -28.20 24.99 10.14
CA THR A 34 -27.90 24.07 9.02
C THR A 34 -26.88 23.01 9.43
N PHE A 35 -25.84 23.40 10.18
CA PHE A 35 -24.82 22.47 10.68
C PHE A 35 -25.40 21.47 11.68
N GLU A 36 -26.28 21.93 12.56
CA GLU A 36 -26.94 21.10 13.58
C GLU A 36 -27.94 20.13 12.94
N GLN A 37 -28.68 20.56 11.92
CA GLN A 37 -29.53 19.68 11.10
C GLN A 37 -28.70 18.65 10.31
N ALA A 38 -27.57 19.04 9.73
CA ALA A 38 -26.66 18.10 9.06
C ALA A 38 -26.05 17.10 10.05
N SER A 39 -25.71 17.54 11.27
CA SER A 39 -25.23 16.67 12.36
C SER A 39 -26.27 15.63 12.75
N GLU A 40 -27.54 16.02 12.92
CA GLU A 40 -28.62 15.09 13.26
C GLU A 40 -28.91 14.09 12.13
N LEU A 41 -28.78 14.50 10.87
CA LEU A 41 -28.90 13.57 9.74
C LEU A 41 -27.72 12.59 9.65
N LEU A 42 -26.50 13.03 9.98
CA LEU A 42 -25.32 12.16 10.09
C LEU A 42 -25.45 11.15 11.25
N LYS A 43 -25.96 11.58 12.42
CA LYS A 43 -26.22 10.68 13.56
C LYS A 43 -27.26 9.60 13.22
N LYS A 44 -28.26 9.93 12.40
CA LYS A 44 -29.27 8.96 11.94
C LYS A 44 -28.78 8.02 10.84
N ARG A 45 -27.73 8.41 10.08
CA ARG A 45 -27.16 7.59 8.99
C ARG A 45 -25.93 6.77 9.35
N ILE A 46 -25.40 6.91 10.57
CA ILE A 46 -24.30 6.08 11.07
C ILE A 46 -24.87 5.09 12.10
N PRO A 47 -25.53 4.00 11.66
CA PRO A 47 -25.84 2.91 12.57
C PRO A 47 -24.52 2.29 13.04
N CYS A 48 -24.32 2.24 14.36
CA CYS A 48 -23.38 1.32 15.00
C CYS A 48 -21.93 1.33 14.46
N ALA A 49 -21.37 2.50 14.11
CA ALA A 49 -19.93 2.60 13.78
C ALA A 49 -19.01 2.58 15.01
N GLY A 50 -19.50 2.20 16.19
CA GLY A 50 -18.65 1.95 17.36
C GLY A 50 -17.60 0.84 17.13
N HIS A 51 -17.83 -0.01 16.13
CA HIS A 51 -16.86 -1.03 15.71
C HIS A 51 -15.87 -0.54 14.64
N PHE A 52 -16.17 0.56 13.93
CA PHE A 52 -15.30 1.13 12.88
C PHE A 52 -14.44 2.30 13.39
N PHE A 53 -14.79 2.89 14.54
CA PHE A 53 -14.04 3.97 15.17
C PHE A 53 -13.38 3.54 16.48
N ALA A 54 -12.42 2.62 16.40
CA ALA A 54 -11.40 2.47 17.42
C ALA A 54 -10.02 2.93 16.90
N PRO A 55 -9.77 4.24 16.65
CA PRO A 55 -8.51 4.68 16.06
C PRO A 55 -7.43 4.95 17.12
N LYS A 56 -7.68 4.71 18.43
CA LYS A 56 -6.79 5.19 19.51
C LYS A 56 -6.20 4.12 20.43
N ARG A 57 -6.63 2.87 20.37
CA ARG A 57 -6.12 1.79 21.25
C ARG A 57 -5.47 0.61 20.53
N LEU A 58 -5.30 0.74 19.22
CA LEU A 58 -4.64 -0.24 18.36
C LEU A 58 -3.31 0.34 17.87
N TRP A 59 -2.53 0.88 18.81
CA TRP A 59 -1.10 1.09 18.62
C TRP A 59 -0.43 -0.28 18.63
N LEU A 60 -0.65 -1.04 17.54
CA LEU A 60 -0.14 -2.39 17.43
C LEU A 60 1.33 -2.35 17.08
N LYS A 61 2.07 -3.12 17.86
CA LYS A 61 3.47 -3.40 17.71
C LYS A 61 3.67 -4.10 16.37
N ARG A 62 4.13 -3.36 15.36
CA ARG A 62 4.52 -3.92 14.06
C ARG A 62 5.56 -5.01 14.29
N VAL A 63 5.24 -6.26 13.92
CA VAL A 63 6.22 -7.33 13.94
C VAL A 63 7.16 -7.07 12.76
N SER A 64 8.31 -6.44 13.04
CA SER A 64 9.39 -6.35 12.07
C SER A 64 9.79 -7.78 11.69
N THR A 65 9.48 -8.19 10.47
CA THR A 65 9.98 -9.45 9.93
C THR A 65 11.27 -9.14 9.19
N PRO A 66 12.44 -9.28 9.83
CA PRO A 66 13.69 -9.04 9.14
C PRO A 66 13.80 -9.98 7.94
N ASN A 67 14.29 -9.44 6.83
CA ASN A 67 14.68 -10.20 5.62
C ASN A 67 13.53 -10.93 4.90
N CYS A 68 12.43 -10.22 4.64
CA CYS A 68 11.35 -10.73 3.79
C CYS A 68 10.95 -9.66 2.77
N ASP A 69 10.76 -10.09 1.52
CA ASP A 69 10.42 -9.20 0.41
C ASP A 69 8.91 -9.24 0.12
N VAL A 70 8.29 -10.44 0.09
CA VAL A 70 6.87 -10.64 -0.29
C VAL A 70 6.17 -11.61 0.67
N VAL A 71 4.89 -11.36 0.99
CA VAL A 71 4.02 -12.27 1.76
C VAL A 71 2.93 -12.83 0.86
N ILE A 72 2.68 -14.13 0.98
CA ILE A 72 1.51 -14.83 0.44
C ILE A 72 0.64 -15.24 1.63
N CYS A 73 -0.59 -14.75 1.69
CA CYS A 73 -1.55 -15.10 2.74
C CYS A 73 -2.60 -16.07 2.24
N PHE A 74 -2.96 -17.02 3.09
CA PHE A 74 -3.97 -18.04 2.79
C PHE A 74 -5.25 -17.81 3.62
N PRO A 75 -6.41 -18.29 3.13
CA PRO A 75 -7.64 -18.31 3.92
C PRO A 75 -7.48 -19.11 5.23
N PRO A 76 -8.32 -18.84 6.25
CA PRO A 76 -8.35 -19.68 7.45
C PRO A 76 -8.74 -21.11 7.07
N ASN A 77 -8.15 -22.10 7.76
CA ASN A 77 -8.38 -23.53 7.53
C ASN A 77 -7.98 -24.03 6.13
N THR A 78 -7.01 -23.38 5.47
CA THR A 78 -6.43 -23.92 4.23
C THR A 78 -5.78 -25.28 4.51
N GLU A 79 -6.00 -26.25 3.63
CA GLU A 79 -5.47 -27.62 3.78
C GLU A 79 -3.93 -27.65 3.78
N ASP A 80 -3.35 -28.31 4.78
CA ASP A 80 -1.89 -28.44 4.92
C ASP A 80 -1.24 -29.11 3.71
N GLN A 81 -1.95 -30.05 3.07
CA GLN A 81 -1.47 -30.72 1.85
C GLN A 81 -1.21 -29.71 0.73
N PHE A 82 -2.14 -28.77 0.51
CA PHE A 82 -1.98 -27.72 -0.49
C PHE A 82 -0.82 -26.78 -0.12
N LEU A 83 -0.72 -26.37 1.15
CA LEU A 83 0.36 -25.50 1.61
C LEU A 83 1.73 -26.15 1.39
N LEU A 84 1.89 -27.41 1.78
CA LEU A 84 3.13 -28.16 1.60
C LEU A 84 3.47 -28.35 0.13
N TRP A 85 2.49 -28.66 -0.71
CA TRP A 85 2.68 -28.76 -2.17
C TRP A 85 3.15 -27.43 -2.76
N LEU A 86 2.46 -26.32 -2.44
CA LEU A 86 2.83 -25.01 -2.97
C LEU A 86 4.22 -24.57 -2.47
N LEU A 87 4.53 -24.84 -1.19
CA LEU A 87 5.85 -24.58 -0.62
C LEU A 87 6.95 -25.32 -1.38
N ALA A 88 6.74 -26.61 -1.65
CA ALA A 88 7.69 -27.43 -2.41
C ALA A 88 7.83 -26.90 -3.85
N LYS A 89 6.71 -26.57 -4.50
CA LYS A 89 6.69 -26.05 -5.87
C LYS A 89 7.46 -24.75 -6.01
N LEU A 90 7.21 -23.79 -5.11
CA LEU A 90 7.90 -22.50 -5.11
C LEU A 90 9.40 -22.69 -4.85
N LYS A 91 9.79 -23.47 -3.83
CA LYS A 91 11.21 -23.73 -3.53
C LYS A 91 11.96 -24.39 -4.70
N GLN A 92 11.35 -25.37 -5.36
CA GLN A 92 11.97 -26.11 -6.45
C GLN A 92 12.15 -25.27 -7.72
N TRP A 93 11.11 -24.54 -8.14
CA TRP A 93 11.11 -23.83 -9.42
C TRP A 93 11.94 -22.55 -9.38
N SER A 94 11.82 -21.79 -8.28
CA SER A 94 12.31 -20.42 -8.22
C SER A 94 13.54 -20.25 -7.33
N GLY A 95 13.93 -21.27 -6.57
CA GLY A 95 15.03 -21.18 -5.60
C GLY A 95 14.74 -20.17 -4.48
N LEU A 96 13.47 -19.81 -4.27
CA LEU A 96 13.06 -18.84 -3.26
C LEU A 96 13.21 -19.42 -1.85
N SER A 97 13.64 -18.58 -0.93
CA SER A 97 13.66 -18.86 0.50
C SER A 97 12.30 -18.51 1.09
N ILE A 98 11.63 -19.52 1.65
CA ILE A 98 10.26 -19.38 2.17
C ILE A 98 10.22 -19.79 3.64
N GLN A 99 9.75 -18.87 4.48
CA GLN A 99 9.42 -19.09 5.87
C GLN A 99 7.90 -19.19 6.01
N VAL A 100 7.41 -20.29 6.57
CA VAL A 100 5.98 -20.47 6.87
C VAL A 100 5.72 -19.93 8.26
N ARG A 101 4.71 -19.08 8.42
CA ARG A 101 4.25 -18.59 9.72
C ARG A 101 2.76 -18.83 9.87
N HIS A 102 2.36 -19.17 11.09
CA HIS A 102 0.95 -19.27 11.47
C HIS A 102 0.60 -18.09 12.37
N HIS A 103 -0.48 -17.40 12.04
CA HIS A 103 -0.95 -16.22 12.74
C HIS A 103 -2.12 -16.59 13.63
N ALA A 104 -1.88 -16.70 14.94
CA ALA A 104 -2.89 -17.15 15.89
C ALA A 104 -4.10 -16.19 16.00
N SER A 105 -3.90 -14.90 15.77
CA SER A 105 -4.95 -13.87 15.82
C SER A 105 -5.98 -14.02 14.71
N THR A 106 -5.53 -14.39 13.51
CA THR A 106 -6.37 -14.57 12.31
C THR A 106 -6.65 -16.04 11.99
N GLN A 107 -5.98 -16.98 12.67
CA GLN A 107 -5.98 -18.42 12.37
C GLN A 107 -5.59 -18.71 10.91
N THR A 108 -4.73 -17.88 10.33
CA THR A 108 -4.27 -18.01 8.95
C THR A 108 -2.79 -18.36 8.89
N SER A 109 -2.43 -19.20 7.92
CA SER A 109 -1.04 -19.41 7.55
C SER A 109 -0.60 -18.38 6.51
N ALA A 110 0.67 -18.04 6.49
CA ALA A 110 1.27 -17.17 5.48
C ALA A 110 2.69 -17.61 5.14
N PHE A 111 3.09 -17.40 3.88
CA PHE A 111 4.44 -17.61 3.41
C PHE A 111 5.16 -16.27 3.31
N TYR A 112 6.27 -16.16 4.01
CA TYR A 112 7.21 -15.05 3.94
C TYR A 112 8.30 -15.44 2.97
N VAL A 113 8.38 -14.71 1.86
CA VAL A 113 9.18 -15.08 0.70
C VAL A 113 10.29 -14.06 0.50
N THR A 114 11.49 -14.58 0.28
CA THR A 114 12.68 -13.81 -0.08
C THR A 114 13.52 -14.60 -1.08
N ALA A 115 14.44 -13.93 -1.76
CA ALA A 115 15.35 -14.54 -2.72
C ALA A 115 16.80 -14.33 -2.31
N ALA A 116 17.63 -15.35 -2.58
CA ALA A 116 19.08 -15.19 -2.46
C ALA A 116 19.60 -14.23 -3.55
N PRO A 117 20.69 -13.47 -3.30
CA PRO A 117 21.23 -12.52 -4.26
C PRO A 117 21.51 -13.12 -5.64
N GLN A 118 21.99 -14.37 -5.70
CA GLN A 118 22.28 -15.03 -6.98
C GLN A 118 21.02 -15.32 -7.80
N ILE A 119 19.90 -15.61 -7.13
CA ILE A 119 18.60 -15.80 -7.78
C ILE A 119 18.08 -14.46 -8.30
N LEU A 120 18.24 -13.37 -7.53
CA LEU A 120 17.85 -12.02 -7.94
C LEU A 120 18.65 -11.55 -9.16
N LEU A 121 19.96 -11.80 -9.23
CA LEU A 121 20.77 -11.44 -10.41
C LEU A 121 20.28 -12.13 -11.68
N LYS A 122 20.01 -13.45 -11.61
CA LYS A 122 19.46 -14.21 -12.74
C LYS A 122 18.06 -13.72 -13.13
N ALA A 123 17.22 -13.44 -12.14
CA ALA A 123 15.88 -12.91 -12.37
C ALA A 123 15.93 -11.50 -13.00
N ALA A 124 16.85 -10.65 -12.56
CA ALA A 124 17.02 -9.31 -13.09
C ALA A 124 17.40 -9.33 -14.57
N GLU A 125 18.27 -10.25 -14.98
CA GLU A 125 18.61 -10.47 -16.39
C GLU A 125 17.43 -11.06 -17.16
N GLN A 126 16.77 -12.09 -16.63
CA GLN A 126 15.61 -12.74 -17.25
C GLN A 126 14.44 -11.77 -17.48
N TYR A 127 14.23 -10.83 -16.55
CA TYR A 127 13.15 -9.85 -16.61
C TYR A 127 13.60 -8.48 -17.10
N HIS A 128 14.81 -8.37 -17.66
CA HIS A 128 15.36 -7.15 -18.28
C HIS A 128 15.27 -5.91 -17.37
N LEU A 129 15.61 -6.08 -16.08
CA LEU A 129 15.58 -4.98 -15.11
C LEU A 129 16.52 -3.87 -15.56
N SER A 130 16.03 -2.63 -15.66
CA SER A 130 16.87 -1.47 -16.01
C SER A 130 17.67 -0.99 -14.79
N LYS A 131 19.00 -0.93 -14.91
CA LYS A 131 19.92 -0.43 -13.87
C LYS A 131 20.75 0.74 -14.38
N ALA A 132 21.13 1.62 -13.47
CA ALA A 132 22.00 2.75 -13.78
C ALA A 132 23.44 2.27 -14.02
N LEU A 133 24.09 2.76 -15.07
CA LEU A 133 25.50 2.54 -15.33
C LEU A 133 26.37 3.53 -14.56
N LYS A 134 27.55 3.09 -14.14
CA LYS A 134 28.55 3.99 -13.55
C LYS A 134 28.84 5.13 -14.53
N GLN A 135 29.05 6.34 -14.01
CA GLN A 135 29.40 7.52 -14.82
C GLN A 135 30.64 7.27 -15.70
N SER A 136 31.61 6.47 -15.21
CA SER A 136 32.81 6.07 -15.98
C SER A 136 32.52 5.17 -17.19
N LYS A 137 31.32 4.58 -17.26
CA LYS A 137 30.85 3.71 -18.35
C LYS A 137 29.82 4.39 -19.25
N GLY A 138 29.71 5.73 -19.16
CA GLY A 138 28.80 6.53 -19.98
C GLY A 138 27.50 6.92 -19.28
N GLY A 139 27.24 6.42 -18.07
CA GLY A 139 26.03 6.72 -17.30
C GLY A 139 24.73 6.24 -17.97
N GLY A 140 23.59 6.70 -17.45
CA GLY A 140 22.27 6.37 -17.97
C GLY A 140 21.72 5.03 -17.49
N LEU A 141 20.55 4.64 -17.99
CA LEU A 141 19.88 3.37 -17.67
C LEU A 141 20.15 2.35 -18.77
N LYS A 142 20.49 1.12 -18.39
CA LYS A 142 20.68 -0.01 -19.30
C LYS A 142 20.03 -1.26 -18.72
N GLU A 143 19.51 -2.14 -19.57
CA GLU A 143 19.06 -3.47 -19.17
C GLU A 143 20.19 -4.23 -18.48
N PHE A 144 19.86 -4.86 -17.36
CA PHE A 144 20.80 -5.59 -16.55
C PHE A 144 21.22 -6.90 -17.22
N PHE A 145 22.53 -7.11 -17.27
CA PHE A 145 23.15 -8.36 -17.68
C PHE A 145 24.15 -8.78 -16.62
N VAL A 146 24.14 -10.06 -16.24
CA VAL A 146 25.02 -10.59 -15.18
C VAL A 146 26.49 -10.43 -15.58
N GLN A 147 26.80 -10.57 -16.88
CA GLN A 147 28.15 -10.42 -17.42
C GLN A 147 28.71 -9.00 -17.24
N ASP A 148 27.84 -8.00 -17.26
CA ASP A 148 28.20 -6.58 -17.15
C ASP A 148 28.11 -6.06 -15.70
N TYR A 149 27.99 -6.94 -14.70
CA TYR A 149 27.71 -6.57 -13.29
C TYR A 149 28.55 -5.39 -12.77
N GLU A 150 29.87 -5.39 -13.05
CA GLU A 150 30.79 -4.35 -12.58
C GLU A 150 30.60 -2.97 -13.23
N SER A 151 29.80 -2.89 -14.28
CA SER A 151 29.52 -1.64 -15.00
C SER A 151 28.35 -0.85 -14.39
N TYR A 152 27.55 -1.47 -13.52
CA TYR A 152 26.38 -0.84 -12.91
C TYR A 152 26.73 -0.10 -11.61
N GLU A 153 25.99 0.96 -11.32
CA GLU A 153 26.11 1.68 -10.05
C GLU A 153 25.74 0.74 -8.88
N GLY A 154 26.51 0.83 -7.80
CA GLY A 154 26.33 -0.02 -6.62
C GLY A 154 26.91 -1.44 -6.72
N SER A 155 27.65 -1.79 -7.79
CA SER A 155 28.23 -3.15 -7.92
C SER A 155 29.18 -3.55 -6.79
N GLU A 156 29.78 -2.56 -6.12
CA GLU A 156 30.72 -2.74 -5.00
C GLU A 156 30.05 -3.30 -3.73
N ASP A 157 28.74 -3.09 -3.58
CA ASP A 157 27.96 -3.56 -2.42
C ASP A 157 26.92 -4.58 -2.91
N ALA A 158 27.28 -5.86 -2.84
CA ALA A 158 26.42 -6.95 -3.30
C ALA A 158 25.12 -7.09 -2.48
N ASP A 159 25.12 -6.67 -1.20
CA ASP A 159 23.97 -6.80 -0.33
C ASP A 159 22.91 -5.72 -0.63
N HIS A 160 23.36 -4.53 -1.05
CA HIS A 160 22.51 -3.37 -1.36
C HIS A 160 22.43 -3.03 -2.86
N PHE A 161 22.99 -3.88 -3.74
CA PHE A 161 22.95 -3.67 -5.18
C PHE A 161 21.52 -3.52 -5.73
N PHE A 162 20.61 -4.35 -5.21
CA PHE A 162 19.17 -4.22 -5.47
C PHE A 162 18.51 -3.41 -4.37
N THR A 163 17.78 -2.38 -4.77
CA THR A 163 16.88 -1.65 -3.89
C THR A 163 15.77 -2.58 -3.38
N THR A 164 15.16 -2.25 -2.24
CA THR A 164 14.03 -3.01 -1.69
C THR A 164 12.89 -3.16 -2.71
N GLU A 165 12.64 -2.11 -3.51
CA GLU A 165 11.69 -2.14 -4.62
C GLU A 165 12.02 -3.23 -5.64
N GLU A 166 13.24 -3.17 -6.18
CA GLU A 166 13.68 -4.09 -7.22
C GLU A 166 13.63 -5.53 -6.70
N ARG A 167 14.05 -5.77 -5.45
CA ARG A 167 13.95 -7.07 -4.80
C ARG A 167 12.52 -7.58 -4.74
N GLN A 168 11.59 -6.75 -4.24
CA GLN A 168 10.17 -7.10 -4.13
C GLN A 168 9.55 -7.39 -5.49
N TRP A 169 9.84 -6.54 -6.48
CA TRP A 169 9.36 -6.71 -7.84
C TRP A 169 9.87 -8.01 -8.46
N LEU A 170 11.17 -8.29 -8.34
CA LEU A 170 11.79 -9.51 -8.84
C LEU A 170 11.20 -10.76 -8.17
N VAL A 171 11.06 -10.75 -6.84
CA VAL A 171 10.46 -11.86 -6.08
C VAL A 171 9.02 -12.08 -6.52
N LEU A 172 8.23 -11.02 -6.70
CA LEU A 172 6.86 -11.13 -7.19
C LEU A 172 6.81 -11.72 -8.61
N ARG A 173 7.67 -11.25 -9.53
CA ARG A 173 7.78 -11.82 -10.89
C ARG A 173 8.14 -13.30 -10.85
N LEU A 174 9.05 -13.72 -9.98
CA LEU A 174 9.43 -15.13 -9.80
C LEU A 174 8.25 -15.99 -9.30
N ILE A 175 7.52 -15.51 -8.30
CA ILE A 175 6.33 -16.20 -7.76
C ILE A 175 5.24 -16.32 -8.83
N GLU A 176 4.96 -15.24 -9.57
CA GLU A 176 3.99 -15.23 -10.66
C GLU A 176 4.45 -16.04 -11.87
N GLY A 177 5.75 -16.25 -12.02
CA GLY A 177 6.38 -17.03 -13.09
C GLY A 177 6.21 -18.54 -12.94
N VAL A 178 5.82 -19.05 -11.75
CA VAL A 178 5.67 -20.48 -11.52
C VAL A 178 4.49 -21.04 -12.32
N ARG A 179 4.75 -22.09 -13.09
CA ARG A 179 3.77 -22.75 -13.98
C ARG A 179 3.38 -24.13 -13.48
N SER A 180 2.12 -24.49 -13.75
CA SER A 180 1.56 -25.80 -13.47
C SER A 180 2.17 -26.85 -14.40
N GLY A 181 2.59 -27.99 -13.84
CA GLY A 181 2.93 -29.20 -14.59
C GLY A 181 1.72 -30.13 -14.73
N LYS A 182 1.92 -31.28 -15.40
CA LYS A 182 0.87 -32.30 -15.64
C LYS A 182 0.32 -32.90 -14.34
N GLU A 183 1.22 -33.17 -13.40
CA GLU A 183 0.93 -33.82 -12.12
C GLU A 183 0.21 -32.89 -11.11
N ASP A 184 0.17 -31.58 -11.36
CA ASP A 184 -0.35 -30.59 -10.41
C ASP A 184 -1.88 -30.44 -10.46
N THR A 185 -2.53 -31.01 -11.49
CA THR A 185 -3.96 -30.85 -11.78
C THR A 185 -4.86 -31.47 -10.70
N THR A 186 -4.37 -32.44 -9.95
CA THR A 186 -5.15 -33.24 -8.99
C THR A 186 -5.07 -32.75 -7.55
N LEU A 187 -4.14 -31.82 -7.25
CA LEU A 187 -3.78 -31.46 -5.87
C LEU A 187 -4.47 -30.17 -5.37
N ILE A 188 -5.23 -29.49 -6.24
CA ILE A 188 -5.79 -28.17 -5.92
C ILE A 188 -7.31 -28.32 -5.83
N PRO A 189 -7.90 -28.21 -4.62
CA PRO A 189 -9.32 -28.42 -4.44
C PRO A 189 -10.11 -27.37 -5.22
N ASN A 190 -11.11 -27.81 -5.98
CA ASN A 190 -12.09 -26.97 -6.68
C ASN A 190 -11.52 -26.04 -7.77
N VAL A 191 -10.28 -26.23 -8.23
CA VAL A 191 -9.69 -25.45 -9.33
C VAL A 191 -9.00 -26.35 -10.34
N THR A 192 -9.48 -26.32 -11.58
CA THR A 192 -8.81 -26.96 -12.70
C THR A 192 -7.64 -26.09 -13.16
N LEU A 193 -6.42 -26.50 -12.83
CA LEU A 193 -5.19 -25.89 -13.32
C LEU A 193 -4.70 -26.63 -14.57
N LEU A 194 -4.67 -25.93 -15.71
CA LEU A 194 -4.15 -26.51 -16.95
C LEU A 194 -2.63 -26.49 -16.94
N GLU A 195 -2.00 -27.45 -17.63
CA GLU A 195 -0.56 -27.47 -17.84
C GLU A 195 -0.09 -26.12 -18.44
N GLY A 196 0.98 -25.57 -17.88
CA GLY A 196 1.55 -24.30 -18.31
C GLY A 196 0.82 -23.05 -17.79
N GLN A 197 -0.26 -23.17 -17.01
CA GLN A 197 -0.92 -22.01 -16.41
C GLN A 197 -0.14 -21.45 -15.20
N PRO A 198 -0.20 -20.12 -14.97
CA PRO A 198 0.40 -19.49 -13.80
C PRO A 198 -0.33 -19.89 -12.51
N ILE A 199 0.36 -20.58 -11.61
CA ILE A 199 -0.25 -21.15 -10.41
C ILE A 199 -0.77 -20.06 -9.47
N VAL A 200 0.10 -19.14 -9.05
CA VAL A 200 -0.24 -18.15 -8.01
C VAL A 200 -1.34 -17.17 -8.47
N PRO A 201 -1.28 -16.55 -9.67
CA PRO A 201 -2.38 -15.74 -10.19
C PRO A 201 -3.71 -16.50 -10.28
N LYS A 202 -3.68 -17.78 -10.69
CA LYS A 202 -4.90 -18.59 -10.77
C LYS A 202 -5.48 -18.84 -9.38
N CYS A 203 -4.65 -19.25 -8.43
CA CYS A 203 -5.03 -19.48 -7.03
C CYS A 203 -5.54 -18.21 -6.32
N LEU A 204 -5.01 -17.04 -6.68
CA LEU A 204 -5.52 -15.73 -6.24
C LEU A 204 -6.93 -15.49 -6.78
N SER A 205 -7.14 -15.65 -8.10
CA SER A 205 -8.45 -15.43 -8.72
C SER A 205 -9.54 -16.41 -8.23
N SER A 206 -9.14 -17.58 -7.74
CA SER A 206 -10.04 -18.60 -7.20
C SER A 206 -10.23 -18.52 -5.68
N GLY A 207 -9.54 -17.60 -5.00
CA GLY A 207 -9.62 -17.44 -3.54
C GLY A 207 -8.95 -18.54 -2.71
N ILE A 208 -8.10 -19.38 -3.33
CA ILE A 208 -7.27 -20.36 -2.60
C ILE A 208 -6.08 -19.64 -1.94
N ILE A 209 -5.59 -18.59 -2.58
CA ILE A 209 -4.69 -17.61 -1.98
C ILE A 209 -5.51 -16.35 -1.75
N SER A 210 -5.49 -15.82 -0.53
CA SER A 210 -6.25 -14.61 -0.19
C SER A 210 -5.62 -13.37 -0.82
N GLN A 211 -4.30 -13.25 -0.71
CA GLN A 211 -3.56 -12.07 -1.19
C GLN A 211 -2.06 -12.35 -1.28
N VAL A 212 -1.39 -11.57 -2.13
CA VAL A 212 0.07 -11.49 -2.24
C VAL A 212 0.45 -10.02 -2.19
N PHE A 213 1.37 -9.64 -1.30
CA PHE A 213 1.80 -8.25 -1.15
C PHE A 213 3.27 -8.12 -0.75
N PRO A 214 3.97 -7.05 -1.21
CA PRO A 214 5.33 -6.76 -0.76
C PRO A 214 5.37 -6.26 0.70
N ILE A 215 6.40 -6.62 1.46
CA ILE A 215 6.60 -6.10 2.82
C ILE A 215 7.38 -4.79 2.78
N HIS A 216 6.74 -3.70 3.16
CA HIS A 216 7.43 -2.42 3.29
C HIS A 216 8.27 -2.33 4.56
N GLU A 217 9.39 -1.60 4.47
CA GLU A 217 10.19 -1.23 5.64
C GLU A 217 9.39 -0.31 6.56
N SER A 218 9.43 -0.58 7.87
CA SER A 218 8.63 0.15 8.86
C SER A 218 8.96 1.65 8.91
N ALA A 219 10.22 2.02 8.70
CA ALA A 219 10.69 3.40 8.70
C ALA A 219 10.13 4.19 7.50
N VAL A 220 10.08 3.56 6.32
CA VAL A 220 9.48 4.13 5.10
C VAL A 220 7.98 4.34 5.30
N LEU A 221 7.29 3.35 5.87
CA LEU A 221 5.87 3.45 6.20
C LEU A 221 5.56 4.54 7.22
N GLU A 222 6.42 4.75 8.23
CA GLU A 222 6.27 5.85 9.20
C GLU A 222 6.37 7.21 8.53
N ARG A 223 7.37 7.39 7.67
CA ARG A 223 7.55 8.63 6.91
C ARG A 223 6.35 8.88 6.00
N LEU A 224 5.89 7.87 5.26
CA LEU A 224 4.72 7.99 4.38
C LEU A 224 3.44 8.32 5.18
N GLN A 225 3.29 7.72 6.36
CA GLN A 225 2.16 8.01 7.25
C GLN A 225 2.13 9.49 7.64
N GLN A 226 3.27 10.06 8.00
CA GLN A 226 3.37 11.46 8.42
C GLN A 226 3.15 12.43 7.25
N ILE A 227 3.70 12.13 6.07
CA ILE A 227 3.71 13.08 4.94
C ILE A 227 2.43 13.01 4.10
N TRP A 228 1.76 11.86 4.02
CA TRP A 228 0.66 11.65 3.08
C TRP A 228 -0.63 11.08 3.68
N VAL A 229 -0.54 10.18 4.67
CA VAL A 229 -1.76 9.63 5.28
C VAL A 229 -2.41 10.66 6.21
N GLN A 230 -1.60 11.35 7.02
CA GLN A 230 -2.07 12.37 7.96
C GLN A 230 -2.40 13.71 7.31
N ASP A 231 -1.84 14.01 6.14
CA ASP A 231 -2.18 15.18 5.35
C ASP A 231 -3.19 14.82 4.26
N ILE A 232 -4.45 15.21 4.48
CA ILE A 232 -5.59 14.87 3.63
C ILE A 232 -5.50 15.55 2.25
N PHE A 233 -4.71 16.63 2.12
CA PHE A 233 -4.58 17.40 0.88
C PHE A 233 -3.28 17.10 0.12
N SER A 234 -2.38 16.31 0.72
CA SER A 234 -1.14 15.90 0.07
C SER A 234 -1.39 15.02 -1.15
N LYS A 235 -0.73 15.38 -2.27
CA LYS A 235 -0.65 14.51 -3.45
C LYS A 235 0.11 13.24 -3.10
N GLN A 236 -0.27 12.13 -3.74
CA GLN A 236 0.42 10.85 -3.58
C GLN A 236 1.89 10.99 -3.98
N PRO A 237 2.85 10.61 -3.10
CA PRO A 237 4.28 10.68 -3.41
C PRO A 237 4.67 9.50 -4.29
N LEU A 238 4.53 9.67 -5.62
CA LEU A 238 4.78 8.63 -6.62
C LEU A 238 6.28 8.37 -6.91
N GLY A 239 7.18 9.27 -6.50
CA GLY A 239 8.57 9.28 -6.97
C GLY A 239 9.60 8.55 -6.10
N ASN A 240 9.27 8.24 -4.84
CA ASN A 240 10.22 7.64 -3.87
C ASN A 240 9.75 6.30 -3.32
N TYR A 241 8.51 5.90 -3.64
CA TYR A 241 7.89 4.70 -3.12
C TYR A 241 7.16 4.04 -4.29
N PRO A 242 7.58 2.85 -4.72
CA PRO A 242 6.86 2.05 -5.71
C PRO A 242 5.65 1.39 -5.06
N ILE A 243 4.82 2.20 -4.44
CA ILE A 243 3.48 1.82 -4.04
C ILE A 243 2.60 2.10 -5.26
N LEU A 244 2.88 1.36 -6.33
CA LEU A 244 1.88 1.03 -7.33
C LEU A 244 1.52 -0.40 -6.92
N ILE A 245 0.50 -0.62 -6.09
CA ILE A 245 -0.87 -0.90 -6.57
C ILE A 245 -1.95 -0.48 -5.55
N TYR A 246 -1.62 0.25 -4.47
CA TYR A 246 -2.60 0.47 -3.40
C TYR A 246 -3.21 1.87 -3.44
N SER A 247 -4.52 1.92 -3.64
CA SER A 247 -5.36 3.06 -3.24
C SER A 247 -5.18 3.36 -1.74
N LYS A 248 -5.51 4.59 -1.32
CA LYS A 248 -5.42 5.00 0.10
C LYS A 248 -6.20 4.04 1.03
N LEU A 249 -7.22 3.37 0.53
CA LEU A 249 -8.00 2.35 1.23
C LEU A 249 -7.26 1.01 1.32
N GLU A 250 -6.64 0.54 0.24
CA GLU A 250 -5.87 -0.70 0.26
C GLU A 250 -4.60 -0.59 1.10
N LEU A 251 -3.99 0.59 1.20
CA LEU A 251 -2.95 0.82 2.21
C LEU A 251 -3.52 0.65 3.62
N ILE A 252 -4.68 1.21 3.93
CA ILE A 252 -5.31 1.02 5.24
C ILE A 252 -5.61 -0.47 5.49
N GLU A 253 -6.06 -1.22 4.49
CA GLU A 253 -6.30 -2.66 4.60
C GLU A 253 -5.02 -3.49 4.72
N VAL A 254 -3.96 -3.18 3.98
CA VAL A 254 -2.62 -3.80 4.14
C VAL A 254 -2.10 -3.49 5.56
N TYR A 255 -2.28 -2.27 6.06
CA TYR A 255 -1.94 -1.91 7.44
C TYR A 255 -2.80 -2.65 8.48
N GLN A 256 -4.07 -2.91 8.20
CA GLN A 256 -4.96 -3.70 9.06
C GLN A 256 -4.68 -5.21 8.95
N THR A 257 -4.16 -5.67 7.82
CA THR A 257 -3.77 -7.07 7.53
C THR A 257 -2.40 -7.39 8.10
N MET A 258 -1.45 -6.45 8.08
CA MET A 258 -0.16 -6.50 8.77
C MET A 258 -0.31 -6.44 10.31
N ARG A 259 -1.55 -6.49 10.83
CA ARG A 259 -1.91 -6.80 12.22
C ARG A 259 -1.67 -8.28 12.55
N ILE A 260 -0.51 -8.76 12.14
CA ILE A 260 0.09 -10.06 12.47
C ILE A 260 0.69 -9.97 13.88
#